data_AF-A0A7X7ATR9-F1
#
_entry.id   AF-A0A7X7ATR9-F1
#
_cell.length_a   1.000
_cell.length_b   1.000
_cell.length_c   1.000
_cell.angle_alpha   90.00
_cell.angle_beta   90.00
_cell.angle_gamma   90.00
#
_symmetry.space_group_name_H-M   'P 1'
#
loop_
_entity.id
_entity.type
_entity.pdbx_description
1 polymer ?
#
loop_
_entity_poly.entity_id
_entity_poly.type
_entity_poly.pdbx_seq_one_letter_code
_entity_poly.pdbx_strand_id
1 'polypeptide(L)'
;MSKFLDRNFLLQTPIAQSLYHNHAKDLPIIDYHCHLDPKLITEDYRFKNITDLWLSGDHYKWRLMRANGVEEKYITGEASDWEKFQKFAETIPYTMRNPMYHWTHMELQRVFGIDTLLSPETALEIYEQCNQMLQEDGFTARGMMRKFKVEV
;
A
#
# COMPACT_ATOMS: atom_id res chain seq x y z
N MET A 1 2.56 5.89 25.18
CA MET A 1 2.05 6.30 23.86
C MET A 1 1.58 5.05 23.15
N SER A 2 0.46 5.09 22.41
CA SER A 2 0.04 3.98 21.55
C SER A 2 1.06 3.77 20.43
N LYS A 3 1.20 2.53 19.96
CA LYS A 3 2.00 2.21 18.77
C LYS A 3 1.33 2.87 17.55
N PHE A 4 2.12 3.41 16.62
CA PHE A 4 1.60 3.91 15.36
C PHE A 4 0.89 2.76 14.61
N LEU A 5 -0.30 3.04 14.07
CA LEU A 5 -1.18 2.03 13.44
C LEU A 5 -1.46 0.79 14.31
N ASP A 6 -1.71 0.98 15.61
CA ASP A 6 -2.19 -0.11 16.44
C ASP A 6 -3.62 -0.56 16.06
N ARG A 7 -4.11 -1.62 16.69
CA ARG A 7 -5.46 -2.16 16.44
C ARG A 7 -6.59 -1.16 16.68
N ASN A 8 -6.34 -0.08 17.42
CA ASN A 8 -7.28 0.98 17.75
C ASN A 8 -6.96 2.28 17.00
N PHE A 9 -6.20 2.22 15.90
CA PHE A 9 -5.91 3.37 15.07
C PHE A 9 -7.19 4.12 14.69
N LEU A 10 -7.24 5.42 14.98
CA LEU A 10 -8.40 6.33 14.86
C LEU A 10 -9.58 6.05 15.82
N LEU A 11 -9.55 4.98 16.62
CA LEU A 11 -10.63 4.58 17.54
C LEU A 11 -10.39 5.15 18.95
N GLN A 12 -10.79 6.41 19.15
CA GLN A 12 -10.49 7.18 20.37
C GLN A 12 -11.38 6.86 21.58
N THR A 13 -12.45 6.07 21.43
CA THR A 13 -13.41 5.76 22.52
C THR A 13 -13.73 4.27 22.60
N PRO A 14 -14.13 3.76 23.79
CA PRO A 14 -14.58 2.37 23.93
C PRO A 14 -15.77 2.01 23.01
N ILE A 15 -16.66 2.98 22.76
CA ILE A 15 -17.80 2.81 21.85
C ILE A 15 -17.30 2.63 20.41
N ALA A 16 -16.38 3.48 19.94
CA ALA A 16 -15.78 3.36 18.61
C ALA A 16 -15.05 2.01 18.44
N GLN A 17 -14.32 1.58 19.47
CA GLN A 17 -13.65 0.27 19.48
C GLN A 17 -14.66 -0.87 19.37
N SER A 18 -15.75 -0.85 20.16
CA SER A 18 -16.80 -1.88 20.09
C SER A 18 -17.47 -1.92 18.72
N LEU A 19 -17.86 -0.76 18.17
CA LEU A 19 -18.53 -0.69 16.87
C LEU A 19 -17.64 -1.24 15.75
N TYR A 20 -16.35 -0.88 15.73
CA TYR A 20 -15.44 -1.38 14.72
C TYR A 20 -15.12 -2.86 14.89
N HIS A 21 -14.69 -3.27 16.09
CA HIS A 21 -14.15 -4.62 16.32
C HIS A 21 -15.21 -5.71 16.36
N ASN A 22 -16.43 -5.39 16.81
CA ASN A 22 -17.49 -6.39 16.97
C ASN A 22 -18.49 -6.40 15.82
N HIS A 23 -18.51 -5.37 14.96
CA HIS A 23 -19.49 -5.26 13.90
C HIS A 23 -18.88 -4.95 12.53
N ALA A 24 -18.02 -3.94 12.42
CA ALA A 24 -17.61 -3.45 11.10
C ALA A 24 -16.47 -4.24 10.44
N LYS A 25 -15.41 -4.61 11.19
CA LYS A 25 -14.14 -5.08 10.62
C LYS A 25 -14.23 -6.35 9.77
N ASP A 26 -15.23 -7.20 10.04
CA ASP A 26 -15.36 -8.52 9.43
C ASP A 26 -16.34 -8.56 8.26
N LEU A 27 -17.04 -7.45 8.00
CA LEU A 27 -17.95 -7.30 6.87
C LEU A 27 -17.17 -7.34 5.54
N PRO A 28 -17.81 -7.84 4.46
CA PRO A 28 -17.23 -7.79 3.12
C PRO A 28 -17.09 -6.35 2.61
N ILE A 29 -16.20 -6.16 1.63
CA ILE A 29 -16.04 -4.90 0.92
C ILE A 29 -16.98 -4.89 -0.29
N ILE A 30 -17.77 -3.83 -0.39
CA ILE A 30 -18.60 -3.51 -1.54
C ILE A 30 -17.96 -2.29 -2.21
N ASP A 31 -17.13 -2.52 -3.23
CA ASP A 31 -16.40 -1.48 -3.97
C ASP A 31 -17.11 -1.18 -5.29
N TYR A 32 -18.37 -0.74 -5.19
CA TYR A 32 -19.30 -0.52 -6.30
C TYR A 32 -18.80 0.49 -7.35
N HIS A 33 -17.72 1.23 -7.06
CA HIS A 33 -17.08 2.14 -7.98
C HIS A 33 -15.57 2.17 -7.75
N CYS A 34 -14.84 1.55 -8.68
CA CYS A 34 -13.39 1.59 -8.72
C CYS A 34 -12.89 1.82 -10.16
N HIS A 35 -11.57 2.02 -10.28
CA HIS A 35 -10.88 2.17 -11.56
C HIS A 35 -9.85 1.05 -11.78
N LEU A 36 -10.06 -0.13 -11.17
CA LEU A 36 -9.22 -1.30 -11.42
C LEU A 36 -9.29 -1.70 -12.90
N ASP A 37 -8.15 -2.09 -13.47
CA ASP A 37 -8.12 -2.59 -14.85
C ASP A 37 -8.80 -3.96 -14.94
N PRO A 38 -9.93 -4.08 -15.68
CA PRO A 38 -10.62 -5.35 -15.84
C PRO A 38 -9.75 -6.45 -16.45
N LYS A 39 -8.74 -6.09 -17.25
CA LYS A 39 -7.81 -7.03 -17.85
C LYS A 39 -6.97 -7.73 -16.78
N LEU A 40 -6.41 -6.98 -15.83
CA LEU A 40 -5.61 -7.55 -14.73
C LEU A 40 -6.43 -8.50 -13.87
N ILE A 41 -7.71 -8.18 -13.64
CA ILE A 41 -8.65 -9.08 -12.94
C ILE A 41 -8.95 -10.31 -13.79
N THR A 42 -9.18 -10.16 -15.10
CA THR A 42 -9.53 -11.26 -16.00
C THR A 42 -8.38 -12.26 -16.17
N GLU A 43 -7.15 -11.76 -16.25
CA GLU A 43 -5.92 -12.54 -16.39
C GLU A 43 -5.38 -13.06 -15.05
N ASP A 44 -6.00 -12.66 -13.93
CA ASP A 44 -5.51 -12.91 -12.57
C ASP A 44 -4.02 -12.53 -12.42
N TYR A 45 -3.71 -11.31 -12.86
CA TYR A 45 -2.34 -10.83 -13.05
C TYR A 45 -1.49 -10.98 -11.78
N ARG A 46 -0.27 -11.48 -11.96
CA ARG A 46 0.76 -11.53 -10.93
C ARG A 46 1.71 -10.35 -11.14
N PHE A 47 1.77 -9.48 -10.13
CA PHE A 47 2.60 -8.29 -10.15
C PHE A 47 4.09 -8.65 -10.15
N LYS A 48 4.86 -7.93 -10.95
CA LYS A 48 6.27 -8.23 -11.17
C LYS A 48 7.13 -7.95 -9.93
N ASN A 49 6.81 -6.85 -9.25
CA ASN A 49 7.42 -6.39 -8.01
C ASN A 49 6.51 -5.33 -7.35
N ILE A 50 6.92 -4.81 -6.19
CA ILE A 50 6.16 -3.81 -5.44
C ILE A 50 6.08 -2.47 -6.19
N THR A 51 7.05 -2.13 -7.04
CA THR A 51 6.96 -0.92 -7.86
C THR A 51 5.85 -1.03 -8.89
N ASP A 52 5.74 -2.18 -9.56
CA ASP A 52 4.64 -2.49 -10.48
C ASP A 52 3.28 -2.41 -9.77
N LEU A 53 3.18 -2.95 -8.55
CA LEU A 53 1.94 -2.92 -7.78
C LEU A 53 1.59 -1.53 -7.21
N TRP A 54 2.56 -0.78 -6.69
CA TRP A 54 2.33 0.46 -5.94
C TRP A 54 2.49 1.74 -6.74
N LEU A 55 3.45 1.79 -7.66
CA LEU A 55 3.88 3.03 -8.31
C LEU A 55 3.43 3.13 -9.78
N SER A 56 2.90 2.05 -10.37
CA SER A 56 2.25 2.09 -11.70
C SER A 56 0.93 2.88 -11.70
N GLY A 57 0.37 3.17 -10.52
CA GLY A 57 -0.96 3.73 -10.36
C GLY A 57 -1.16 4.60 -9.13
N ASP A 58 -2.35 5.18 -9.12
CA ASP A 58 -2.82 6.34 -8.36
C ASP A 58 -1.77 7.45 -8.16
N HIS A 59 -2.00 8.52 -8.92
CA HIS A 59 -1.13 9.67 -9.13
C HIS A 59 -0.76 10.45 -7.85
N TYR A 60 -1.32 10.11 -6.69
CA TYR A 60 -0.99 10.72 -5.39
C TYR A 60 0.49 10.55 -5.05
N LYS A 61 1.05 9.35 -5.27
CA LYS A 61 2.47 9.07 -5.01
C LYS A 61 3.36 9.95 -5.90
N TRP A 62 3.04 10.01 -7.20
CA TRP A 62 3.75 10.85 -8.17
C TRP A 62 3.68 12.33 -7.81
N ARG A 63 2.49 12.81 -7.43
CA ARG A 63 2.29 14.20 -7.02
C ARG A 63 3.17 14.56 -5.82
N LEU A 64 3.26 13.67 -4.82
CA LEU A 64 4.11 13.90 -3.65
C LEU A 64 5.59 13.84 -3.99
N MET A 65 6.02 12.89 -4.81
CA MET A 65 7.41 12.83 -5.28
C MET A 65 7.81 14.11 -6.02
N ARG A 66 6.95 14.63 -6.93
CA ARG A 66 7.16 15.93 -7.59
C ARG A 66 7.21 17.10 -6.60
N ALA A 67 6.28 17.14 -5.65
CA ALA A 67 6.25 18.17 -4.61
C ALA A 67 7.49 18.12 -3.70
N ASN A 68 8.11 16.95 -3.56
CA ASN A 68 9.37 16.74 -2.84
C ASN A 68 10.61 16.91 -3.72
N GLY A 69 10.47 17.43 -4.95
CA GLY A 69 11.60 17.75 -5.83
C GLY A 69 12.26 16.54 -6.52
N VAL A 70 11.61 15.37 -6.54
CA VAL A 70 12.12 14.19 -7.25
C VAL A 70 12.05 14.42 -8.77
N GLU A 71 13.14 14.14 -9.47
CA GLU A 71 13.19 14.22 -10.94
C GLU A 71 12.17 13.26 -11.59
N GLU A 72 11.49 13.72 -12.64
CA GLU A 72 10.43 12.97 -13.32
C GLU A 72 10.89 11.59 -13.85
N LYS A 73 12.19 11.44 -14.15
CA LYS A 73 12.79 10.15 -14.56
C LYS A 73 12.59 9.03 -13.54
N TYR A 74 12.50 9.36 -12.25
CA TYR A 74 12.24 8.41 -11.16
C TYR A 74 10.76 8.27 -10.81
N ILE A 75 9.87 8.90 -11.58
CA ILE A 75 8.42 8.86 -11.36
C ILE A 75 7.76 8.13 -12.52
N THR A 76 7.77 8.73 -13.71
CA THR A 76 7.14 8.15 -14.91
C THR A 76 8.13 7.84 -16.02
N GLY A 77 9.41 8.20 -15.88
CA GLY A 77 10.44 7.91 -16.87
C GLY A 77 11.07 6.52 -16.75
N GLU A 78 12.25 6.38 -17.38
CA GLU A 78 12.91 5.09 -17.65
C GLU A 78 13.81 4.57 -16.52
N ALA A 79 13.76 5.17 -15.32
CA ALA A 79 14.50 4.62 -14.17
C ALA A 79 14.02 3.20 -13.83
N SER A 80 14.91 2.41 -13.24
CA SER A 80 14.57 1.05 -12.82
C SER A 80 13.49 1.04 -11.73
N ASP A 81 12.78 -0.08 -11.60
CA ASP A 81 11.74 -0.24 -10.59
C ASP A 81 12.26 0.00 -9.17
N TRP A 82 13.48 -0.44 -8.89
CA TRP A 82 14.15 -0.19 -7.61
C TRP A 82 14.42 1.30 -7.39
N GLU A 83 15.00 2.02 -8.36
CA GLU A 83 15.29 3.45 -8.21
C GLU A 83 14.02 4.26 -7.97
N LYS A 84 12.91 3.92 -8.66
CA LYS A 84 11.59 4.54 -8.44
C LYS A 84 11.09 4.29 -7.02
N PHE A 85 11.15 3.04 -6.54
CA PHE A 85 10.76 2.70 -5.17
C PHE A 85 11.63 3.40 -4.13
N GLN A 86 12.95 3.43 -4.33
CA GLN A 86 13.89 4.11 -3.45
C GLN A 86 13.55 5.59 -3.32
N LYS A 87 13.26 6.28 -4.44
CA LYS A 87 12.83 7.69 -4.41
C LYS A 87 11.47 7.90 -3.75
N PHE A 88 10.57 6.95 -3.87
CA PHE A 88 9.33 6.98 -3.11
C PHE A 88 9.58 6.84 -1.60
N ALA A 89 10.43 5.90 -1.19
CA ALA A 89 10.81 5.69 0.21
C ALA A 89 11.53 6.91 0.81
N GLU A 90 12.38 7.60 0.04
CA GLU A 90 12.98 8.89 0.42
C GLU A 90 11.94 9.99 0.62
N THR A 91 10.80 9.91 -0.09
CA THR A 91 9.72 10.90 0.03
C THR A 91 8.86 10.67 1.27
N ILE A 92 8.62 9.42 1.69
CA ILE A 92 7.67 9.07 2.76
C ILE A 92 7.87 9.85 4.07
N PRO A 93 9.09 10.01 4.64
CA PRO A 93 9.29 10.77 5.88
C PRO A 93 8.76 12.21 5.83
N TYR A 94 8.73 12.83 4.64
CA TYR A 94 8.24 14.19 4.42
C TYR A 94 6.71 14.28 4.26
N THR A 95 6.01 13.14 4.30
CA THR A 95 4.56 13.07 4.11
C THR A 95 3.79 13.00 5.43
N MET A 96 4.44 13.23 6.58
CA MET A 96 3.74 13.24 7.86
C MET A 96 2.57 14.23 7.84
N ARG A 97 1.38 13.79 8.30
CA ARG A 97 0.08 14.48 8.21
C ARG A 97 -0.58 14.50 6.82
N ASN A 98 0.08 13.99 5.78
CA ASN A 98 -0.60 13.60 4.54
C ASN A 98 -1.19 12.17 4.71
N PRO A 99 -2.39 11.88 4.19
CA PRO A 99 -2.97 10.54 4.28
C PRO A 99 -2.08 9.45 3.65
N MET A 100 -1.20 9.81 2.72
CA MET A 100 -0.20 8.89 2.14
C MET A 100 0.69 8.24 3.20
N TYR A 101 1.02 8.95 4.29
CA TYR A 101 1.77 8.35 5.39
C TYR A 101 0.97 7.25 6.09
N HIS A 102 -0.36 7.37 6.19
CA HIS A 102 -1.18 6.28 6.74
C HIS A 102 -1.32 5.14 5.73
N TRP A 103 -1.65 5.44 4.47
CA TRP A 103 -1.89 4.42 3.44
C TRP A 103 -0.68 3.52 3.22
N THR A 104 0.52 4.10 3.05
CA THR A 104 1.76 3.33 2.88
C THR A 104 1.97 2.31 4.00
N HIS A 105 1.85 2.73 5.26
CA HIS A 105 2.13 1.85 6.37
C HIS A 105 0.96 0.88 6.67
N MET A 106 -0.28 1.26 6.36
CA MET A 106 -1.43 0.36 6.45
C MET A 106 -1.37 -0.74 5.38
N GLU A 107 -0.96 -0.40 4.15
CA GLU A 107 -0.76 -1.37 3.07
C GLU A 107 0.36 -2.34 3.42
N LEU A 108 1.51 -1.86 3.91
CA LEU A 108 2.61 -2.72 4.41
C LEU A 108 2.13 -3.67 5.51
N GLN A 109 1.43 -3.15 6.51
CA GLN A 109 0.97 -3.96 7.65
C GLN A 109 -0.09 -4.99 7.24
N ARG A 110 -1.10 -4.61 6.44
CA ARG A 110 -2.26 -5.47 6.16
C ARG A 110 -2.03 -6.41 4.97
N VAL A 111 -1.31 -5.96 3.96
CA VAL A 111 -1.02 -6.75 2.75
C VAL A 111 0.18 -7.64 3.00
N PHE A 112 1.26 -7.10 3.58
CA PHE A 112 2.55 -7.77 3.69
C PHE A 112 2.92 -8.18 5.12
N GLY A 113 2.17 -7.76 6.15
CA GLY A 113 2.52 -8.07 7.53
C GLY A 113 3.74 -7.30 8.06
N ILE A 114 4.15 -6.24 7.37
CA ILE A 114 5.34 -5.45 7.68
C ILE A 114 4.93 -4.27 8.58
N ASP A 115 5.41 -4.28 9.82
CA ASP A 115 5.21 -3.19 10.80
C ASP A 115 6.32 -2.11 10.74
N THR A 116 7.39 -2.37 10.00
CA THR A 116 8.54 -1.45 9.83
C THR A 116 8.10 -0.21 9.04
N LEU A 117 8.48 0.98 9.53
CA LEU A 117 8.20 2.23 8.82
C LEU A 117 9.04 2.33 7.54
N LEU A 118 8.44 2.81 6.45
CA LEU A 118 9.16 3.03 5.20
C LEU A 118 9.97 4.33 5.27
N SER A 119 11.28 4.20 5.12
CA SER A 119 12.26 5.28 5.08
C SER A 119 13.42 4.90 4.15
N PRO A 120 14.36 5.82 3.84
CA PRO A 120 15.55 5.46 3.07
C PRO A 120 16.31 4.26 3.64
N GLU A 121 16.39 4.16 4.97
CA GLU A 121 17.14 3.13 5.68
C GLU A 121 16.48 1.75 5.61
N THR A 122 15.16 1.69 5.51
CA THR A 122 14.38 0.44 5.50
C THR A 122 13.90 0.04 4.11
N ALA A 123 14.11 0.90 3.10
CA ALA A 123 13.60 0.72 1.74
C ALA A 123 14.01 -0.61 1.12
N LEU A 124 15.29 -1.00 1.23
CA LEU A 124 15.79 -2.21 0.58
C LEU A 124 15.16 -3.47 1.18
N GLU A 125 15.16 -3.56 2.51
CA GLU A 125 14.56 -4.69 3.24
C GLU A 125 13.08 -4.83 2.89
N ILE A 126 12.32 -3.73 2.92
CA ILE A 126 10.89 -3.74 2.60
C ILE A 126 10.66 -4.14 1.13
N TYR A 127 11.46 -3.61 0.21
CA TYR A 127 11.35 -3.94 -1.21
C TYR A 127 11.58 -5.44 -1.45
N GLU A 128 12.63 -6.02 -0.86
CA GLU A 128 12.94 -7.44 -0.97
C GLU A 128 11.85 -8.33 -0.35
N GLN A 129 11.39 -8.00 0.86
CA GLN A 129 10.33 -8.75 1.53
C GLN A 129 9.01 -8.72 0.74
N CYS A 130 8.56 -7.55 0.30
CA CYS A 130 7.37 -7.42 -0.52
C CYS A 130 7.48 -8.23 -1.82
N ASN A 131 8.63 -8.15 -2.50
CA ASN A 131 8.83 -8.86 -3.77
C ASN A 131 8.87 -10.37 -3.59
N GLN A 132 9.44 -10.86 -2.50
CA GLN A 132 9.40 -12.28 -2.15
C GLN A 132 7.96 -12.74 -1.94
N MET A 133 7.17 -12.00 -1.16
CA MET A 133 5.75 -12.32 -0.91
C MET A 133 4.90 -12.26 -2.18
N LEU A 134 5.19 -11.34 -3.11
CA LEU A 134 4.49 -11.25 -4.39
C LEU A 134 4.66 -12.50 -5.28
N GLN A 135 5.64 -13.36 -4.99
CA GLN A 135 5.80 -14.66 -5.67
C GLN A 135 5.00 -15.79 -5.01
N GLU A 136 4.45 -15.58 -3.81
CA GLU A 136 3.65 -16.58 -3.12
C GLU A 136 2.27 -16.75 -3.77
N ASP A 137 1.64 -17.90 -3.50
CA ASP A 137 0.29 -18.17 -3.95
C ASP A 137 -0.71 -17.21 -3.30
N GLY A 138 -1.65 -16.69 -4.10
CA GLY A 138 -2.65 -15.72 -3.64
C GLY A 138 -2.22 -14.26 -3.72
N PHE A 139 -0.97 -13.93 -4.05
CA PHE A 139 -0.54 -12.57 -4.40
C PHE A 139 -0.74 -12.26 -5.89
N THR A 140 -1.98 -12.43 -6.34
CA THR A 140 -2.45 -12.06 -7.68
C THR A 140 -3.58 -11.05 -7.57
N ALA A 141 -4.02 -10.45 -8.68
CA ALA A 141 -5.14 -9.51 -8.70
C ALA A 141 -6.39 -10.08 -7.99
N ARG A 142 -6.84 -11.29 -8.36
CA ARG A 142 -8.01 -11.92 -7.69
C ARG A 142 -7.67 -12.44 -6.30
N GLY A 143 -6.44 -12.91 -6.09
CA GLY A 143 -5.99 -13.44 -4.80
C GLY A 143 -6.04 -12.37 -3.70
N MET A 144 -5.58 -11.15 -4.00
CA MET A 144 -5.67 -10.02 -3.07
C MET A 144 -7.13 -9.59 -2.84
N MET A 145 -7.97 -9.51 -3.88
CA MET A 145 -9.40 -9.22 -3.71
C MET A 145 -10.08 -10.23 -2.75
N ARG A 146 -9.79 -11.53 -2.89
CA ARG A 146 -10.28 -12.57 -1.97
C ARG A 146 -9.75 -12.40 -0.55
N LYS A 147 -8.46 -12.11 -0.38
CA LYS A 147 -7.84 -11.84 0.94
C LYS A 147 -8.57 -10.71 1.69
N PHE A 148 -9.02 -9.70 0.95
CA PHE A 148 -9.74 -8.54 1.51
C PHE A 148 -11.27 -8.69 1.54
N LYS A 149 -11.81 -9.88 1.26
CA LYS A 149 -13.26 -10.15 1.24
C LYS A 149 -14.04 -9.17 0.34
N VAL A 150 -13.49 -8.84 -0.83
CA VAL A 150 -14.21 -8.04 -1.83
C VAL A 150 -15.34 -8.89 -2.43
N GLU A 151 -16.57 -8.41 -2.34
CA GLU A 151 -17.78 -9.10 -2.82
C GLU A 151 -18.31 -8.51 -4.13
N VAL A 152 -18.27 -7.18 -4.27
CA VAL A 152 -18.71 -6.43 -5.47
C VAL A 152 -17.65 -5.41 -5.83
#